data_AF-A0A7I8F017-F1
#
_entry.id   AF-A0A7I8F017-F1
#
_cell.length_a   1.000
_cell.length_b   1.000
_cell.length_c   1.000
_cell.angle_alpha   90.00
_cell.angle_beta   90.00
_cell.angle_gamma   90.00
#
_symmetry.space_group_name_H-M   'P 1'
#
loop_
_entity.id
_entity.type
_entity.pdbx_description
1 polymer ?
#
loop_
_entity_poly.entity_id
_entity_poly.type
_entity_poly.pdbx_seq_one_letter_code
_entity_poly.pdbx_strand_id
1 'polypeptide(L)'
;MLTMSMIFTTSLFLSLNHPLLMSITVILSSLNACFLLKSHTPSWLIMILFILYLGGMMVIFLYMCSLSYNMKISVNKKTLISSFLFSIVMLIMLMSNNSSINNKSFVPSILYSSPNSLMIIVLTTYLLIILMIMSSITTKKEGALKSI
;
A
#
# COMPACT_ATOMS: atom_id res chain seq x y z
N MET A 1 14.51 4.94 13.43
CA MET A 1 13.23 4.99 14.17
C MET A 1 12.03 4.77 13.25
N LEU A 2 11.86 5.55 12.18
CA LEU A 2 10.80 5.33 11.18
C LEU A 2 10.91 3.97 10.46
N THR A 3 12.12 3.48 10.24
CA THR A 3 12.35 2.11 9.74
C THR A 3 11.81 1.04 10.69
N MET A 4 11.83 1.30 11.99
CA MET A 4 11.31 0.36 13.00
C MET A 4 9.80 0.35 13.00
N SER A 5 9.16 1.52 12.89
CA SER A 5 7.71 1.59 12.78
C SER A 5 7.20 0.89 11.51
N MET A 6 7.96 0.94 10.40
CA MET A 6 7.65 0.21 9.17
C MET A 6 7.72 -1.31 9.31
N ILE A 7 8.82 -1.82 9.87
CA ILE A 7 8.99 -3.27 10.07
C ILE A 7 7.90 -3.80 11.02
N PHE A 8 7.58 -3.02 12.04
CA PHE A 8 6.51 -3.38 12.96
C PHE A 8 5.13 -3.39 12.27
N THR A 9 4.74 -2.34 11.55
CA THR A 9 3.41 -2.29 10.89
C THR A 9 3.26 -3.35 9.80
N THR A 10 4.33 -3.68 9.07
CA THR A 10 4.32 -4.76 8.06
C THR A 10 4.24 -6.14 8.69
N SER A 11 4.93 -6.39 9.81
CA SER A 11 4.79 -7.63 10.57
C SER A 11 3.39 -7.81 11.16
N LEU A 12 2.74 -6.71 11.56
CA LEU A 12 1.36 -6.72 12.03
C LEU A 12 0.39 -7.10 10.91
N PHE A 13 0.57 -6.58 9.70
CA PHE A 13 -0.27 -6.92 8.54
C PHE A 13 -0.36 -8.44 8.31
N LEU A 14 0.77 -9.14 8.38
CA LEU A 14 0.85 -10.59 8.21
C LEU A 14 0.09 -11.37 9.31
N SER A 15 -0.14 -10.77 10.47
CA SER A 15 -0.72 -11.42 11.64
C SER A 15 -2.23 -11.22 11.80
N LEU A 16 -2.83 -10.34 11.00
CA LEU A 16 -4.21 -9.89 11.14
C LEU A 16 -5.11 -10.52 10.09
N ASN A 17 -6.19 -11.16 10.54
CA ASN A 17 -7.12 -11.85 9.64
C ASN A 17 -8.32 -10.99 9.23
N HIS A 18 -8.64 -9.95 10.00
CA HIS A 18 -9.84 -9.15 9.75
C HIS A 18 -9.57 -8.07 8.69
N PRO A 19 -10.39 -7.97 7.61
CA PRO A 19 -10.13 -7.07 6.48
C PRO A 19 -10.03 -5.60 6.88
N LEU A 20 -10.86 -5.15 7.85
CA LEU A 20 -10.77 -3.79 8.40
C LEU A 20 -9.45 -3.52 9.14
N LEU A 21 -8.95 -4.48 9.93
CA LEU A 21 -7.67 -4.31 10.61
C LEU A 21 -6.51 -4.36 9.61
N MET A 22 -6.67 -5.18 8.58
CA MET A 22 -5.75 -5.25 7.46
C MET A 22 -5.69 -3.90 6.69
N SER A 23 -6.83 -3.26 6.40
CA SER A 23 -6.83 -1.94 5.74
C SER A 23 -6.21 -0.85 6.61
N ILE A 24 -6.49 -0.85 7.93
CA ILE A 24 -5.92 0.13 8.87
C ILE A 24 -4.39 -0.01 8.95
N THR A 25 -3.86 -1.24 9.02
CA THR A 25 -2.41 -1.45 9.06
C THR A 25 -1.71 -1.04 7.77
N VAL A 26 -2.35 -1.22 6.61
CA VAL A 26 -1.80 -0.71 5.35
C VAL A 26 -1.75 0.82 5.33
N ILE A 27 -2.81 1.51 5.80
CA ILE A 27 -2.81 2.98 5.89
C ILE A 27 -1.64 3.46 6.76
N LEU A 28 -1.43 2.85 7.93
CA LEU A 28 -0.31 3.18 8.82
C LEU A 28 1.05 2.92 8.19
N SER A 29 1.21 1.81 7.45
CA SER A 29 2.46 1.52 6.72
C SER A 29 2.72 2.52 5.60
N SER A 30 1.69 2.97 4.89
CA SER A 30 1.81 3.94 3.79
C SER A 30 2.18 5.34 4.29
N LEU A 31 1.67 5.75 5.45
CA LEU A 31 2.08 6.97 6.15
C LEU A 31 3.56 6.92 6.52
N ASN A 32 4.00 5.83 7.14
CA ASN A 32 5.40 5.64 7.49
C ASN A 32 6.32 5.61 6.24
N ALA A 33 5.86 5.05 5.12
CA ALA A 33 6.56 5.09 3.84
C ALA A 33 6.73 6.52 3.31
N CYS A 34 5.66 7.31 3.34
CA CYS A 34 5.65 8.72 2.94
C CYS A 34 6.68 9.53 3.74
N PHE A 35 6.76 9.33 5.06
CA PHE A 35 7.77 9.98 5.91
C PHE A 35 9.20 9.56 5.57
N LEU A 36 9.46 8.31 5.21
CA LEU A 36 10.78 7.84 4.78
C LEU A 36 11.18 8.39 3.41
N LEU A 37 10.23 8.44 2.46
CA LEU A 37 10.48 8.92 1.11
C LEU A 37 10.71 10.44 1.04
N LYS A 38 10.19 11.17 2.04
CA LYS A 38 10.36 12.63 2.17
C LYS A 38 11.82 13.09 2.14
N SER A 39 12.75 12.31 2.67
CA SER A 39 14.16 12.70 2.68
C SER A 39 14.86 12.56 1.32
N HIS A 40 14.34 11.73 0.42
CA HIS A 40 15.05 11.34 -0.81
C HIS A 40 14.37 11.82 -2.11
N THR A 41 13.09 12.17 -2.05
CA THR A 41 12.28 12.49 -3.23
C THR A 41 11.60 13.84 -3.07
N PRO A 42 11.26 14.54 -4.18
CA PRO A 42 10.58 15.82 -4.10
C PRO A 42 9.18 15.69 -3.51
N SER A 43 8.80 16.67 -2.69
CA SER A 43 7.57 16.67 -1.89
C SER A 43 6.28 16.41 -2.68
N TRP A 44 6.18 16.89 -3.93
CA TRP A 44 4.98 16.62 -4.75
C TRP A 44 4.80 15.12 -4.97
N LEU A 45 5.89 14.37 -5.20
CA LEU A 45 5.83 12.98 -5.64
C LEU A 45 5.37 12.09 -4.49
N ILE A 46 5.83 12.42 -3.29
CA ILE A 46 5.38 11.82 -2.04
C ILE A 46 3.87 12.09 -1.82
N MET A 47 3.38 13.29 -2.15
CA MET A 47 1.94 13.61 -2.04
C MET A 47 1.09 12.78 -3.02
N ILE A 48 1.53 12.61 -4.27
CA ILE A 48 0.82 11.77 -5.24
C ILE A 48 0.80 10.30 -4.78
N LEU A 49 1.92 9.77 -4.31
CA LEU A 49 2.01 8.43 -3.74
C LEU A 49 1.04 8.26 -2.55
N PHE A 50 1.00 9.24 -1.65
CA PHE A 50 0.11 9.20 -0.49
C PHE A 50 -1.37 9.13 -0.86
N ILE A 51 -1.81 9.95 -1.83
CA ILE A 51 -3.20 9.97 -2.30
C ILE A 51 -3.56 8.65 -2.98
N LEU A 52 -2.65 8.08 -3.78
CA LEU A 52 -2.90 6.83 -4.50
C LEU A 52 -3.08 5.65 -3.55
N TYR A 53 -2.23 5.54 -2.52
CA TYR A 53 -2.37 4.50 -1.49
C TYR A 53 -3.64 4.68 -0.65
N LEU A 54 -3.95 5.90 -0.21
CA LEU A 54 -5.19 6.14 0.56
C LEU A 54 -6.44 5.85 -0.28
N GLY A 55 -6.49 6.36 -1.52
CA GLY A 55 -7.63 6.18 -2.41
C GLY A 55 -7.90 4.70 -2.71
N GLY A 56 -6.87 3.94 -3.07
CA GLY A 56 -6.99 2.51 -3.36
C GLY A 56 -7.46 1.70 -2.16
N MET A 57 -6.92 1.97 -0.97
CA MET A 57 -7.26 1.22 0.25
C MET A 57 -8.67 1.55 0.75
N MET A 58 -9.17 2.77 0.53
CA MET A 58 -10.55 3.14 0.87
C MET A 58 -11.59 2.40 0.02
N VAL A 59 -11.33 2.19 -1.27
CA VAL A 59 -12.24 1.43 -2.15
C VAL A 59 -12.34 -0.03 -1.72
N ILE A 60 -11.22 -0.66 -1.37
CA ILE A 60 -11.18 -2.04 -0.87
C ILE A 60 -11.90 -2.13 0.49
N PHE A 61 -11.73 -1.14 1.36
CA PHE A 61 -12.43 -1.07 2.64
C PHE A 61 -13.95 -1.02 2.46
N LEU A 62 -14.46 -0.15 1.58
CA LEU A 62 -15.89 -0.06 1.28
C LEU A 62 -16.45 -1.39 0.74
N TYR A 63 -15.71 -2.04 -0.16
CA TYR A 63 -16.09 -3.34 -0.70
C TYR A 63 -16.23 -4.39 0.40
N MET A 64 -15.23 -4.52 1.28
CA MET A 64 -15.26 -5.55 2.34
C MET A 64 -16.34 -5.26 3.40
N CYS A 65 -16.56 -3.99 3.77
CA CYS A 65 -17.67 -3.61 4.66
C CYS A 65 -19.04 -3.94 4.06
N SER A 66 -19.20 -3.89 2.73
CA SER A 66 -20.45 -4.27 2.07
C SER A 66 -20.69 -5.79 2.02
N LEU A 67 -19.64 -6.60 2.10
CA LEU A 67 -19.73 -8.06 1.97
C LEU A 67 -19.83 -8.84 3.28
N SER A 68 -19.29 -8.31 4.39
CA SER A 68 -19.25 -9.07 5.65
C SER A 68 -20.21 -8.51 6.70
N TYR A 69 -21.19 -9.31 7.12
CA TYR A 69 -21.93 -9.13 8.37
C TYR A 69 -20.92 -9.05 9.54
N ASN A 70 -20.99 -7.99 10.36
CA ASN A 70 -20.12 -7.65 11.51
C ASN A 70 -19.41 -8.85 12.17
N MET A 71 -18.30 -9.32 11.59
CA MET A 71 -17.51 -10.38 12.19
C MET A 71 -16.79 -9.82 13.40
N LYS A 72 -16.87 -10.51 14.54
CA LYS A 72 -16.14 -10.12 15.75
C LYS A 72 -14.65 -10.08 15.43
N ILE A 73 -14.02 -8.94 15.72
CA ILE A 73 -12.58 -8.77 15.63
C ILE A 73 -11.92 -9.74 16.62
N SER A 74 -11.25 -10.76 16.10
CA SER A 74 -10.43 -11.67 16.89
C SER A 74 -8.97 -11.50 16.48
N VAL A 75 -8.17 -11.06 17.44
CA VAL A 75 -6.71 -10.96 17.28
C VAL A 75 -6.07 -11.97 18.20
N ASN A 76 -5.26 -12.86 17.64
CA ASN A 76 -4.57 -13.85 18.43
C ASN A 76 -3.39 -13.20 19.16
N LYS A 77 -3.41 -13.18 20.50
CA LYS A 77 -2.33 -12.57 21.30
C LYS A 77 -0.97 -13.20 21.02
N LYS A 78 -0.94 -14.50 20.68
CA LYS A 78 0.30 -15.21 20.31
C LYS A 78 0.90 -14.67 19.01
N THR A 79 0.07 -14.34 18.01
CA THR A 79 0.57 -13.81 16.73
C THR A 79 1.12 -12.40 16.90
N LEU A 80 0.48 -11.56 17.73
CA LEU A 80 1.01 -10.22 18.07
C LEU A 80 2.38 -10.28 18.74
N ILE A 81 2.58 -11.20 19.68
CA ILE A 81 3.88 -11.38 20.36
C ILE A 81 4.94 -11.85 19.37
N SER A 82 4.58 -12.77 18.47
CA SER A 82 5.51 -13.25 17.43
C SER A 82 5.93 -12.12 16.46
N SER A 83 5.00 -11.24 16.05
CA SER A 83 5.32 -10.09 15.20
C SER A 83 6.24 -9.10 15.90
N PHE A 84 6.05 -8.89 17.20
CA PHE A 84 6.90 -7.98 17.98
C PHE A 84 8.33 -8.54 18.09
N LEU A 85 8.48 -9.82 18.43
CA LEU A 85 9.79 -10.47 18.49
C LEU A 85 10.51 -10.45 17.13
N PHE A 86 9.80 -10.74 16.05
CA PHE A 86 10.36 -10.67 14.70
C PHE A 86 10.88 -9.26 14.36
N SER A 87 10.13 -8.22 14.73
CA SER A 87 10.54 -6.83 14.48
C SER A 87 11.84 -6.46 15.22
N ILE A 88 12.06 -7.00 16.43
CA ILE A 88 13.29 -6.78 17.21
C ILE A 88 14.48 -7.49 16.58
N VAL A 89 14.31 -8.72 16.12
CA VAL A 89 15.40 -9.47 15.46
C VAL A 89 15.85 -8.75 14.19
N MET A 90 14.91 -8.30 13.38
CA MET A 90 15.21 -7.53 12.16
C MET A 90 15.92 -6.21 12.46
N LEU A 91 15.61 -5.57 13.58
CA LEU A 91 16.26 -4.36 14.03
C LEU A 91 17.75 -4.58 14.29
N ILE A 92 18.09 -5.66 15.01
CA ILE A 92 19.47 -6.00 15.34
C ILE A 92 20.28 -6.22 14.05
N MET A 93 19.68 -6.89 13.06
CA MET A 93 20.31 -7.15 11.76
C MET A 93 20.54 -5.88 10.94
N LEU A 94 19.67 -4.88 11.07
CA LEU A 94 19.81 -3.62 10.31
C LEU A 94 20.85 -2.68 10.91
N MET A 95 21.03 -2.71 12.25
CA MET A 95 22.05 -1.87 12.90
C MET A 95 23.48 -2.27 12.54
N SER A 96 23.72 -3.52 12.09
CA SER A 96 25.05 -3.95 11.67
C SER A 96 25.46 -3.44 10.29
N ASN A 97 24.49 -3.04 9.45
CA ASN A 97 24.72 -2.53 8.10
C ASN A 97 24.68 -0.99 8.08
N ASN A 98 25.84 -0.36 8.30
CA ASN A 98 26.04 1.05 7.99
C ASN A 98 26.22 1.25 6.48
N SER A 99 25.19 1.03 5.69
CA SER A 99 25.20 1.46 4.29
C SER A 99 24.90 2.95 4.23
N SER A 100 25.92 3.77 3.94
CA SER A 100 25.73 5.18 3.61
C SER A 100 24.94 5.29 2.31
N ILE A 101 23.70 5.79 2.44
CA ILE A 101 22.86 6.06 1.28
C ILE A 101 23.44 7.25 0.55
N ASN A 102 23.99 7.00 -0.63
CA ASN A 102 24.39 8.05 -1.56
C ASN A 102 23.12 8.79 -2.01
N ASN A 103 22.94 10.02 -1.52
CA ASN A 103 21.84 10.89 -1.89
C ASN A 103 22.01 11.40 -3.33
N LYS A 104 21.77 10.55 -4.32
CA LYS A 104 21.38 11.03 -5.64
C LYS A 104 19.92 11.41 -5.53
N SER A 105 19.66 12.71 -5.46
CA SER A 105 18.30 13.25 -5.54
C SER A 105 17.66 12.77 -6.83
N PHE A 106 16.60 11.98 -6.69
CA PHE A 106 15.84 11.50 -7.83
C PHE A 106 15.07 12.69 -8.40
N VAL A 107 15.51 13.24 -9.53
CA VAL A 107 14.82 14.35 -10.20
C VAL A 107 13.73 13.74 -11.11
N PRO A 108 12.44 14.01 -10.85
CA PRO A 108 11.34 13.45 -11.65
C PRO A 108 11.15 14.13 -13.02
N SER A 109 12.00 15.09 -13.38
CA SER A 109 11.91 15.83 -14.65
C SER A 109 12.21 14.97 -15.89
N ILE A 110 12.60 13.72 -15.71
CA ILE A 110 12.95 12.78 -16.79
C ILE A 110 11.72 12.14 -17.45
N LEU A 111 10.53 12.18 -16.83
CA LEU A 111 9.34 11.50 -17.38
C LEU A 111 8.84 12.11 -18.70
N TYR A 112 8.82 13.44 -18.82
CA TYR A 112 8.41 14.14 -20.05
C TYR A 112 9.58 14.50 -20.97
N SER A 113 10.80 14.06 -20.64
CA SER A 113 11.96 14.26 -21.50
C SER A 113 11.94 13.26 -22.66
N SER A 114 12.46 13.68 -23.82
CA SER A 114 12.50 12.89 -25.05
C SER A 114 13.64 11.87 -25.02
N PRO A 115 13.53 10.85 -24.14
CA PRO A 115 13.36 9.46 -24.59
C PRO A 115 12.17 8.71 -23.96
N ASN A 116 11.47 9.27 -22.97
CA ASN A 116 10.42 8.58 -22.20
C ASN A 116 8.99 8.77 -22.74
N SER A 117 8.80 9.52 -23.84
CA SER A 117 7.49 9.76 -24.44
C SER A 117 6.78 8.47 -24.87
N LEU A 118 7.54 7.48 -25.37
CA LEU A 118 7.01 6.15 -25.70
C LEU A 118 6.44 5.44 -24.47
N MET A 119 7.10 5.56 -23.31
CA MET A 119 6.61 4.98 -22.06
C MET A 119 5.27 5.59 -21.65
N ILE A 120 5.10 6.91 -21.85
CA ILE A 120 3.82 7.59 -21.57
C ILE A 120 2.70 7.04 -22.45
N ILE A 121 2.95 6.82 -23.75
CA ILE A 121 1.93 6.28 -24.67
C ILE A 121 1.51 4.86 -24.26
N VAL A 122 2.45 4.04 -23.81
CA VAL A 122 2.14 2.68 -23.33
C VAL A 122 1.33 2.73 -22.02
N LEU A 123 1.64 3.63 -21.09
CA LEU A 123 0.91 3.77 -19.83
C LEU A 123 -0.52 4.27 -20.03
N THR A 124 -0.73 5.24 -20.92
CA THR A 124 -2.07 5.79 -21.18
C THR A 124 -2.96 4.77 -21.89
N THR A 125 -2.42 4.01 -22.85
CA THR A 125 -3.16 2.95 -23.53
C THR A 125 -3.51 1.81 -22.57
N TYR A 126 -2.63 1.44 -21.64
CA TYR A 126 -2.93 0.45 -20.59
C TYR A 126 -4.12 0.88 -19.71
N LEU A 127 -4.11 2.12 -19.21
CA LEU A 127 -5.22 2.64 -18.39
C LEU A 127 -6.54 2.67 -19.16
N LEU A 128 -6.51 3.04 -20.46
CA LEU A 128 -7.70 3.06 -21.31
C LEU A 128 -8.28 1.66 -21.51
N ILE A 129 -7.43 0.67 -21.75
CA ILE A 129 -7.86 -0.73 -21.90
C ILE A 129 -8.51 -1.23 -20.60
N ILE A 130 -7.92 -0.94 -19.43
CA ILE A 130 -8.51 -1.30 -18.13
C ILE A 130 -9.90 -0.70 -17.98
N LEU A 131 -10.08 0.58 -18.31
CA LEU A 131 -11.40 1.23 -18.21
C LEU A 131 -12.44 0.55 -19.11
N MET A 132 -12.07 0.19 -20.35
CA MET A 132 -12.96 -0.56 -21.24
C MET A 132 -13.32 -1.93 -20.66
N ILE A 133 -12.34 -2.67 -20.12
CA ILE A 133 -12.58 -3.97 -19.48
C ILE A 133 -13.47 -3.82 -18.24
N MET A 134 -13.20 -2.86 -17.36
CA MET A 134 -14.01 -2.63 -16.17
C MET A 134 -15.46 -2.28 -16.54
N SER A 135 -15.67 -1.48 -17.59
CA SER A 135 -17.02 -1.15 -18.08
C SER A 135 -17.77 -2.35 -18.66
N SER A 136 -17.07 -3.33 -19.25
CA SER A 136 -17.72 -4.55 -19.74
C SER A 136 -18.08 -5.50 -18.59
N ILE A 137 -17.26 -5.57 -17.54
CA ILE A 137 -17.54 -6.38 -16.34
C ILE A 137 -18.77 -5.88 -15.60
N THR A 138 -18.95 -4.56 -15.44
CA THR A 138 -20.08 -3.99 -14.69
C THR A 138 -21.44 -4.13 -15.38
N THR A 139 -21.48 -4.35 -16.71
CA THR A 139 -22.75 -4.54 -17.44
C THR A 139 -23.36 -5.94 -17.29
N LYS A 140 -22.66 -6.89 -16.64
CA LYS A 140 -23.26 -8.17 -16.26
C LYS A 140 -24.33 -7.95 -15.19
N LYS A 141 -25.60 -7.90 -15.63
CA LYS A 141 -26.80 -7.75 -14.79
C LYS A 141 -27.15 -9.04 -14.05
N GLU A 142 -26.22 -9.59 -13.27
CA GLU A 142 -26.55 -10.59 -12.27
C GLU A 142 -26.65 -9.85 -10.94
N GLY A 143 -27.88 -9.61 -10.48
CA GLY A 143 -28.14 -8.90 -9.23
C GLY A 143 -27.43 -9.57 -8.05
N ALA A 144 -26.97 -8.75 -7.08
CA ALA A 144 -26.28 -9.21 -5.88
C ALA A 144 -27.16 -10.00 -4.89
N LEU A 145 -28.44 -10.24 -5.22
CA LEU A 145 -29.34 -11.08 -4.46
C LEU A 145 -29.54 -12.40 -5.22
N LYS A 146 -28.58 -13.32 -5.07
CA LYS A 146 -28.99 -14.72 -5.07
C LYS A 146 -29.92 -14.88 -3.89
N SER A 147 -31.17 -15.19 -4.20
CA SER A 147 -32.16 -15.75 -3.28
C SER A 147 -31.49 -16.62 -2.22
N ILE A 148 -31.37 -16.07 -1.02
CA ILE A 148 -31.40 -16.83 0.22
C ILE A 148 -32.76 -16.50 0.82
#